data_AF-A0A2N2JR76-F1
#
_entry.id   AF-A0A2N2JR76-F1
#
_cell.length_a   1.000
_cell.length_b   1.000
_cell.length_c   1.000
_cell.angle_alpha   90.00
_cell.angle_beta   90.00
_cell.angle_gamma   90.00
#
_symmetry.space_group_name_H-M   'P 1'
#
loop_
_entity.id
_entity.type
_entity.pdbx_description
1 polymer ?
#
loop_
_entity_poly.entity_id
_entity_poly.type
_entity_poly.pdbx_seq_one_letter_code
_entity_poly.pdbx_strand_id
1 'polypeptide(L)'
;MWQRILGPDADIASLEAILGWLVEEDWLSWSRIGRNADEAEGYQVNWDTVEFAIPETLCRCMVCSRVSANDSEGNPCPRPGCDGSLGLWDGPIAEGNLNALLISADFTPPMRPAEHSAAVDDERRAEVEKGFQTDPPEYNILVCTPTLELGVNIGDLEGVAMRNIPPSPANYAQRAGRTGRTSRMGFSVGFARNTPHDGYFFDHPDEVIAGAIPPPRFNLSNAPAVARHVHSLVLQEAEIEYPSDMSTFISDVGAVNNVTLQSLLQRISVALERATQLAKDVFGSLLVEAVPGWEAWLEDRASEVPQLIADAVETRALLVEGAVQRMQELGNRVVQTQSQRDAEQGYRNLARKLRENYRYAYLPRVLAEMGVLPGYAFPGDPGSLSLGYDPEPLFTGRLQAQREYAPHQIVYARTHRWRVTGVAMNRPGSFSRTRGAEQFEFTECNTCGLAGPAAGANNCVRCGAELGGATTTAWDVGAFQAVLAEVEPETEEERPFGRFDVRVHPQRDVGGRAFTLGPWRFELRQQEEIWWINHGPLRAVAEGQQDLPAGFRLCQQCGELRPELEQPATGRGTRRGRDRRADRDEHDTRCGGEAVTVAIGHQDKADTLR
;
A
#
# COMPACT_ATOMS: atom_id res chain seq x y z
N MET A 1 -29.52 -37.41 19.89
CA MET A 1 -30.07 -38.01 18.65
C MET A 1 -30.94 -39.21 18.98
N TRP A 2 -30.41 -40.26 19.63
CA TRP A 2 -31.17 -41.41 20.15
C TRP A 2 -32.50 -41.04 20.83
N GLN A 3 -32.49 -40.13 21.81
CA GLN A 3 -33.72 -39.67 22.50
C GLN A 3 -34.77 -39.06 21.59
N ARG A 4 -34.35 -38.45 20.49
CA ARG A 4 -35.26 -37.82 19.53
C ARG A 4 -35.84 -38.81 18.54
N ILE A 5 -35.13 -39.91 18.28
CA ILE A 5 -35.57 -40.99 17.40
C ILE A 5 -36.56 -41.90 18.15
N LEU A 6 -36.23 -42.30 19.39
CA LEU A 6 -37.08 -43.18 20.20
C LEU A 6 -38.18 -42.43 20.99
N GLY A 7 -38.08 -41.11 21.10
CA GLY A 7 -39.09 -40.28 21.76
C GLY A 7 -39.39 -40.76 23.20
N PRO A 8 -40.65 -41.13 23.52
CA PRO A 8 -41.03 -41.59 24.86
C PRO A 8 -40.41 -42.94 25.25
N ASP A 9 -39.94 -43.74 24.29
CA ASP A 9 -39.32 -45.05 24.51
C ASP A 9 -37.81 -44.95 24.77
N ALA A 10 -37.27 -43.74 24.86
CA ALA A 10 -35.86 -43.49 25.08
C ALA A 10 -35.49 -43.60 26.57
N ASP A 11 -34.87 -44.71 26.97
CA ASP A 11 -34.24 -44.89 28.28
C ASP A 11 -32.76 -45.34 28.22
N ILE A 12 -32.08 -45.39 29.37
CA ILE A 12 -30.66 -45.78 29.42
C ILE A 12 -30.45 -47.18 28.83
N ALA A 13 -31.38 -48.12 29.08
CA ALA A 13 -31.30 -49.49 28.56
C ALA A 13 -31.34 -49.53 27.02
N SER A 14 -32.16 -48.68 26.39
CA SER A 14 -32.22 -48.56 24.93
C SER A 14 -30.93 -47.98 24.34
N LEU A 15 -30.26 -47.06 25.06
CA LEU A 15 -28.95 -46.55 24.64
C LEU A 15 -27.85 -47.63 24.77
N GLU A 16 -27.84 -48.37 25.88
CA GLU A 16 -26.92 -49.48 26.10
C GLU A 16 -27.12 -50.59 25.07
N ALA A 17 -28.36 -50.91 24.70
CA ALA A 17 -28.68 -51.87 23.66
C ALA A 17 -28.13 -51.43 22.29
N ILE A 18 -28.27 -50.15 21.93
CA ILE A 18 -27.70 -49.62 20.68
C ILE A 18 -26.18 -49.68 20.69
N LEU A 19 -25.53 -49.26 21.78
CA LEU A 19 -24.06 -49.32 21.89
C LEU A 19 -23.56 -50.77 21.86
N GLY A 20 -24.26 -51.69 22.53
CA GLY A 20 -23.96 -53.12 22.49
C GLY A 20 -24.03 -53.68 21.07
N TRP A 21 -25.12 -53.37 20.34
CA TRP A 21 -25.27 -53.76 18.94
C TRP A 21 -24.16 -53.20 18.04
N LEU A 22 -23.79 -51.92 18.20
CA LEU A 22 -22.70 -51.30 17.44
C LEU A 22 -21.34 -51.96 17.70
N VAL A 23 -21.13 -52.52 18.89
CA VAL A 23 -19.91 -53.28 19.23
C VAL A 23 -19.98 -54.69 18.67
N GLU A 24 -21.15 -55.34 18.73
CA GLU A 24 -21.38 -56.68 18.16
C GLU A 24 -21.20 -56.69 16.63
N GLU A 25 -21.63 -55.64 15.94
CA GLU A 25 -21.47 -55.45 14.48
C GLU A 25 -20.09 -54.87 14.09
N ASP A 26 -19.16 -54.74 15.02
CA ASP A 26 -17.79 -54.25 14.80
C ASP A 26 -17.69 -52.80 14.28
N TRP A 27 -18.72 -51.98 14.50
CA TRP A 27 -18.71 -50.54 14.15
C TRP A 27 -18.05 -49.69 15.24
N LEU A 28 -18.11 -50.15 16.49
CA LEU A 28 -17.41 -49.56 17.63
C LEU A 28 -16.47 -50.58 18.27
N SER A 29 -15.24 -50.17 18.55
CA SER A 29 -14.27 -50.93 19.32
C SER A 29 -13.91 -50.20 20.62
N TRP A 30 -13.75 -50.93 21.72
CA TRP A 30 -13.24 -50.35 22.96
C TRP A 30 -11.71 -50.23 22.86
N SER A 31 -11.20 -49.00 22.88
CA SER A 31 -9.77 -48.73 22.71
C SER A 31 -9.30 -47.64 23.66
N ARG A 32 -7.97 -47.53 23.81
CA ARG A 32 -7.32 -46.44 24.55
C ARG A 32 -7.00 -45.32 23.57
N ILE A 33 -7.62 -44.16 23.78
CA ILE A 33 -7.63 -43.02 22.89
C ILE A 33 -6.82 -41.87 23.53
N GLY A 34 -5.91 -41.25 22.78
CA GLY A 34 -5.09 -40.11 23.22
C GLY A 34 -3.59 -40.37 23.15
N ARG A 35 -2.78 -39.43 23.67
CA ARG A 35 -1.32 -39.58 23.83
C ARG A 35 -0.88 -38.96 25.15
N ASN A 36 0.10 -39.59 25.80
CA ASN A 36 0.74 -39.09 27.03
C ASN A 36 -0.26 -38.90 28.20
N ALA A 37 -0.37 -37.69 28.75
CA ALA A 37 -1.15 -37.41 29.95
C ALA A 37 -2.67 -37.37 29.69
N ASP A 38 -3.09 -37.35 28.43
CA ASP A 38 -4.50 -37.24 28.01
C ASP A 38 -5.07 -38.59 27.48
N GLU A 39 -4.46 -39.72 27.84
CA GLU A 39 -4.98 -41.05 27.46
C GLU A 39 -6.20 -41.44 28.30
N ALA A 40 -7.29 -41.81 27.61
CA ALA A 40 -8.51 -42.33 28.22
C ALA A 40 -8.96 -43.62 27.50
N GLU A 41 -9.69 -44.49 28.21
CA GLU A 41 -10.34 -45.65 27.60
C GLU A 41 -11.78 -45.29 27.19
N GLY A 42 -12.20 -45.72 26.00
CA GLY A 42 -13.56 -45.47 25.52
C GLY A 42 -13.85 -46.17 24.20
N TYR A 43 -15.08 -45.98 23.70
CA TYR A 43 -15.47 -46.48 22.39
C TYR A 43 -14.90 -45.60 21.27
N GLN A 44 -14.28 -46.22 20.28
CA GLN A 44 -13.82 -45.61 19.05
C GLN A 44 -14.56 -46.24 17.87
N VAL A 45 -14.88 -45.44 16.85
CA VAL A 45 -15.34 -45.97 15.56
C VAL A 45 -14.25 -46.86 14.98
N ASN A 46 -14.61 -48.08 14.60
CA ASN A 46 -13.68 -48.96 13.90
C ASN A 46 -13.39 -48.37 12.52
N TRP A 47 -12.16 -47.92 12.28
CA TRP A 47 -11.79 -47.24 11.06
C TRP A 47 -11.60 -48.21 9.89
N ASP A 48 -11.38 -49.50 10.16
CA ASP A 48 -11.29 -50.55 9.13
C ASP A 48 -12.65 -50.82 8.46
N THR A 49 -13.75 -50.40 9.08
CA THR A 49 -15.12 -50.56 8.55
C THR A 49 -15.69 -49.28 7.93
N VAL A 50 -14.92 -48.19 7.90
CA VAL A 50 -15.35 -46.91 7.32
C VAL A 50 -15.15 -46.94 5.80
N GLU A 51 -16.26 -46.93 5.07
CA GLU A 51 -16.28 -46.82 3.61
C GLU A 51 -16.81 -45.45 3.16
N PHE A 52 -16.33 -44.96 2.02
CA PHE A 52 -16.86 -43.76 1.37
C PHE A 52 -17.66 -44.17 0.14
N ALA A 53 -18.93 -43.78 0.10
CA ALA A 53 -19.83 -44.00 -1.03
C ALA A 53 -20.48 -42.69 -1.48
N ILE A 54 -20.89 -42.63 -2.74
CA ILE A 54 -21.74 -41.54 -3.26
C ILE A 54 -23.12 -41.70 -2.61
N PRO A 55 -23.72 -40.64 -2.04
CA PRO A 55 -25.04 -40.72 -1.43
C PRO A 55 -26.11 -41.11 -2.45
N GLU A 56 -26.97 -42.07 -2.10
CA GLU A 56 -28.16 -42.43 -2.88
C GLU A 56 -29.28 -41.41 -2.66
N THR A 57 -29.41 -40.91 -1.42
CA THR A 57 -30.34 -39.85 -1.06
C THR A 57 -29.63 -38.75 -0.28
N LEU A 58 -30.09 -37.53 -0.47
CA LEU A 58 -29.68 -36.38 0.33
C LEU A 58 -30.90 -35.81 1.03
N CYS A 59 -30.75 -35.53 2.32
CA CYS A 59 -31.76 -34.83 3.09
C CYS A 59 -31.19 -33.53 3.67
N ARG A 60 -32.01 -32.49 3.77
CA ARG A 60 -31.63 -31.20 4.36
C ARG A 60 -32.57 -30.83 5.49
N CYS A 61 -32.02 -30.38 6.61
CA CYS A 61 -32.81 -29.90 7.74
C CYS A 61 -33.55 -28.60 7.38
N MET A 62 -34.85 -28.55 7.66
CA MET A 62 -35.72 -27.41 7.34
C MET A 62 -35.51 -26.18 8.23
N VAL A 63 -34.69 -26.29 9.29
CA VAL A 63 -34.42 -25.20 10.24
C VAL A 63 -32.99 -24.69 10.13
N CYS A 64 -31.99 -25.58 10.19
CA CYS A 64 -30.58 -25.18 10.21
C CYS A 64 -29.81 -25.46 8.91
N SER A 65 -30.50 -25.95 7.87
CA SER A 65 -29.93 -26.28 6.55
C SER A 65 -28.81 -27.33 6.55
N ARG A 66 -28.62 -28.08 7.65
CA ARG A 66 -27.64 -29.17 7.70
C ARG A 66 -28.05 -30.29 6.73
N VAL A 67 -27.10 -30.74 5.92
CA VAL A 67 -27.26 -31.85 4.97
C VAL A 67 -26.88 -33.17 5.64
N SER A 68 -27.64 -34.22 5.37
CA SER A 68 -27.39 -35.61 5.77
C SER A 68 -27.46 -36.51 4.53
N ALA A 69 -26.54 -37.47 4.43
CA ALA A 69 -26.46 -38.43 3.35
C ALA A 69 -27.15 -39.74 3.75
N ASN A 70 -27.91 -40.36 2.84
CA ASN A 70 -28.62 -41.63 3.02
C ASN A 70 -29.57 -41.65 4.23
N ASP A 71 -30.04 -40.47 4.63
CA ASP A 71 -30.99 -40.30 5.72
C ASP A 71 -32.43 -40.36 5.19
N SER A 72 -33.39 -40.48 6.11
CA SER A 72 -34.81 -40.53 5.77
C SER A 72 -35.53 -39.22 6.04
N GLU A 73 -36.49 -38.90 5.19
CA GLU A 73 -37.41 -37.79 5.42
C GLU A 73 -38.15 -37.95 6.76
N GLY A 74 -38.29 -36.86 7.51
CA GLY A 74 -38.93 -36.84 8.82
C GLY A 74 -37.98 -37.13 9.98
N ASN A 75 -36.77 -37.64 9.75
CA ASN A 75 -35.82 -37.88 10.83
C ASN A 75 -35.39 -36.58 11.53
N PRO A 76 -35.14 -36.61 12.85
CA PRO A 76 -34.70 -35.44 13.59
C PRO A 76 -33.30 -35.01 13.15
N CYS A 77 -33.06 -33.70 13.08
CA CYS A 77 -31.77 -33.16 12.67
C CYS A 77 -30.62 -33.69 13.57
N PRO A 78 -29.51 -34.17 13.00
CA PRO A 78 -28.38 -34.69 13.76
C PRO A 78 -27.58 -33.60 14.49
N ARG A 79 -27.82 -32.31 14.18
CA ARG A 79 -27.14 -31.19 14.82
C ARG A 79 -27.57 -31.08 16.30
N PRO A 80 -26.63 -31.14 17.26
CA PRO A 80 -26.93 -30.87 18.67
C PRO A 80 -27.60 -29.51 18.83
N GLY A 81 -28.73 -29.45 19.55
CA GLY A 81 -29.46 -28.21 19.82
C GLY A 81 -30.42 -27.72 18.72
N CYS A 82 -30.43 -28.30 17.52
CA CYS A 82 -31.44 -28.00 16.50
C CYS A 82 -32.68 -28.87 16.71
N ASP A 83 -33.89 -28.34 16.61
CA ASP A 83 -35.18 -29.03 16.77
C ASP A 83 -35.88 -29.35 15.44
N GLY A 84 -35.26 -29.02 14.31
CA GLY A 84 -35.80 -29.30 12.98
C GLY A 84 -35.75 -30.78 12.56
N SER A 85 -36.52 -31.11 11.52
CA SER A 85 -36.51 -32.40 10.83
C SER A 85 -35.86 -32.30 9.45
N LEU A 86 -35.42 -33.45 8.95
CA LEU A 86 -34.85 -33.63 7.62
C LEU A 86 -35.97 -33.75 6.56
N GLY A 87 -35.86 -32.98 5.48
CA GLY A 87 -36.66 -33.14 4.26
C GLY A 87 -35.80 -33.64 3.10
N LEU A 88 -36.40 -34.32 2.12
CA LEU A 88 -35.69 -34.71 0.89
C LEU A 88 -35.10 -33.48 0.19
N TRP A 89 -33.89 -33.64 -0.31
CA TRP A 89 -33.15 -32.58 -0.98
C TRP A 89 -32.51 -33.12 -2.25
N ASP A 90 -32.87 -32.56 -3.41
CA ASP A 90 -32.35 -32.97 -4.72
C ASP A 90 -30.87 -32.60 -4.95
N GLY A 91 -30.22 -32.06 -3.91
CA GLY A 91 -28.83 -31.67 -3.92
C GLY A 91 -28.61 -30.25 -4.44
N PRO A 92 -27.37 -29.77 -4.35
CA PRO A 92 -27.06 -28.37 -4.60
C PRO A 92 -27.13 -28.02 -6.09
N ILE A 93 -26.91 -28.98 -6.99
CA ILE A 93 -26.98 -28.77 -8.44
C ILE A 93 -28.42 -28.48 -8.88
N ALA A 94 -29.38 -29.29 -8.43
CA ALA A 94 -30.80 -29.13 -8.77
C ALA A 94 -31.38 -27.80 -8.26
N GLU A 95 -30.88 -27.30 -7.13
CA GLU A 95 -31.25 -25.98 -6.59
C GLU A 95 -30.61 -24.79 -7.31
N GLY A 96 -29.76 -25.04 -8.31
CA GLY A 96 -29.03 -23.98 -8.99
C GLY A 96 -27.96 -23.32 -8.12
N ASN A 97 -27.40 -24.05 -7.13
CA ASN A 97 -26.27 -23.54 -6.36
C ASN A 97 -25.09 -23.31 -7.31
N LEU A 98 -24.69 -22.05 -7.47
CA LEU A 98 -23.65 -21.66 -8.42
C LEU A 98 -22.33 -22.41 -8.20
N ASN A 99 -21.90 -22.60 -6.95
CA ASN A 99 -20.65 -23.29 -6.67
C ASN A 99 -20.72 -24.78 -7.07
N ALA A 100 -21.84 -25.44 -6.77
CA ALA A 100 -22.04 -26.82 -7.18
C ALA A 100 -22.13 -26.97 -8.70
N LEU A 101 -22.82 -26.04 -9.37
CA LEU A 101 -22.88 -25.98 -10.84
C LEU A 101 -21.49 -25.80 -11.45
N LEU A 102 -20.68 -24.89 -10.92
CA LEU A 102 -19.30 -24.65 -11.36
C LEU A 102 -18.40 -25.87 -11.13
N ILE A 103 -18.52 -26.53 -9.98
CA ILE A 103 -17.77 -27.77 -9.68
C ILE A 103 -18.20 -28.91 -10.60
N SER A 104 -19.49 -29.00 -10.92
CA SER A 104 -20.04 -30.03 -11.80
C SER A 104 -19.82 -29.77 -13.29
N ALA A 105 -19.37 -28.57 -13.66
CA ALA A 105 -19.15 -28.22 -15.05
C ALA A 105 -17.93 -28.97 -15.60
N ASP A 106 -18.10 -29.62 -16.75
CA ASP A 106 -17.02 -30.32 -17.47
C ASP A 106 -15.87 -29.39 -17.90
N PHE A 107 -16.11 -28.08 -17.86
CA PHE A 107 -15.14 -27.05 -18.20
C PHE A 107 -15.35 -25.81 -17.33
N THR A 108 -14.32 -25.47 -16.55
CA THR A 108 -14.17 -24.13 -15.98
C THR A 108 -13.07 -23.41 -16.76
N PRO A 109 -13.35 -22.28 -17.43
CA PRO A 109 -12.31 -21.53 -18.12
C PRO A 109 -11.24 -21.11 -17.11
N PRO A 110 -9.94 -21.41 -17.37
CA PRO A 110 -8.88 -21.02 -16.44
C PRO A 110 -8.84 -19.49 -16.35
N MET A 111 -8.86 -18.97 -15.13
CA MET A 111 -8.65 -17.55 -14.88
C MET A 111 -7.18 -17.21 -15.14
N ARG A 112 -6.95 -16.30 -16.09
CA ARG A 112 -5.62 -15.80 -16.47
C ARG A 112 -5.59 -14.29 -16.21
N PRO A 113 -5.47 -13.89 -14.94
CA PRO A 113 -5.47 -12.47 -14.58
C PRO A 113 -4.15 -11.81 -14.97
N ALA A 114 -4.24 -10.56 -15.40
CA ALA A 114 -3.09 -9.67 -15.50
C ALA A 114 -3.35 -8.34 -14.78
N GLU A 115 -2.28 -7.78 -14.22
CA GLU A 115 -2.30 -6.47 -13.59
C GLU A 115 -2.23 -5.37 -14.67
N HIS A 116 -3.11 -4.37 -14.56
CA HIS A 116 -3.06 -3.16 -15.37
C HIS A 116 -3.11 -1.93 -14.47
N SER A 117 -1.94 -1.47 -14.03
CA SER A 117 -1.81 -0.36 -13.10
C SER A 117 -0.68 0.58 -13.50
N ALA A 118 -0.66 1.78 -12.91
CA ALA A 118 0.47 2.69 -13.07
C ALA A 118 1.78 2.13 -12.47
N ALA A 119 1.70 1.08 -11.65
CA ALA A 119 2.86 0.38 -11.12
C ALA A 119 3.49 -0.61 -12.13
N VAL A 120 2.75 -1.00 -13.17
CA VAL A 120 3.25 -1.85 -14.25
C VAL A 120 3.87 -0.98 -15.34
N ASP A 121 5.06 -1.39 -15.79
CA ASP A 121 5.78 -0.68 -16.84
C ASP A 121 5.00 -0.65 -18.16
N ASP A 122 5.27 0.38 -18.99
CA ASP A 122 4.55 0.59 -20.26
C ASP A 122 4.67 -0.60 -21.23
N GLU A 123 5.82 -1.28 -21.26
CA GLU A 123 6.07 -2.41 -22.17
C GLU A 123 5.18 -3.58 -21.79
N ARG A 124 5.15 -3.93 -20.50
CA ARG A 124 4.31 -4.98 -19.95
C ARG A 124 2.83 -4.65 -20.05
N ARG A 125 2.41 -3.39 -19.87
CA ARG A 125 1.02 -2.99 -20.11
C ARG A 125 0.62 -3.22 -21.56
N ALA A 126 1.45 -2.80 -22.52
CA ALA A 126 1.20 -3.03 -23.93
C ALA A 126 1.15 -4.53 -24.31
N GLU A 127 2.01 -5.35 -23.71
CA GLU A 127 1.96 -6.82 -23.85
C GLU A 127 0.64 -7.40 -23.33
N VAL A 128 0.22 -6.99 -22.13
CA VAL A 128 -1.03 -7.44 -21.50
C VAL A 128 -2.24 -7.02 -22.32
N GLU A 129 -2.28 -5.77 -22.80
CA GLU A 129 -3.35 -5.26 -23.68
C GLU A 129 -3.43 -6.10 -24.96
N LYS A 130 -2.30 -6.39 -25.60
CA LYS A 130 -2.25 -7.20 -26.81
C LYS A 130 -2.66 -8.64 -26.54
N GLY A 131 -2.19 -9.24 -25.44
CA GLY A 131 -2.53 -10.60 -25.02
C GLY A 131 -4.00 -10.76 -24.63
N PHE A 132 -4.64 -9.68 -24.15
CA PHE A 132 -6.08 -9.67 -23.86
C PHE A 132 -6.93 -9.67 -25.15
N GLN A 133 -6.40 -9.14 -26.25
CA GLN A 133 -7.11 -9.05 -27.54
C GLN A 133 -6.93 -10.27 -28.45
N THR A 134 -6.11 -11.26 -28.07
CA THR A 134 -5.90 -12.45 -28.90
C THR A 134 -7.13 -13.37 -28.88
N ASP A 135 -7.25 -14.24 -29.89
CA ASP A 135 -8.26 -15.30 -29.92
C ASP A 135 -7.58 -16.68 -30.08
N PRO A 136 -7.58 -17.54 -29.03
CA PRO A 136 -8.10 -17.29 -27.69
C PRO A 136 -7.25 -16.27 -26.89
N PRO A 137 -7.82 -15.59 -25.89
CA PRO A 137 -7.10 -14.60 -25.09
C PRO A 137 -5.99 -15.24 -24.25
N GLU A 138 -4.80 -14.63 -24.23
CA GLU A 138 -3.72 -14.99 -23.29
C GLU A 138 -4.13 -14.62 -21.86
N TYR A 139 -4.79 -13.47 -21.68
CA TYR A 139 -5.35 -12.98 -20.42
C TYR A 139 -6.85 -12.78 -20.61
N ASN A 140 -7.66 -13.33 -19.70
CA ASN A 140 -9.12 -13.18 -19.75
C ASN A 140 -9.69 -12.36 -18.58
N ILE A 141 -8.81 -11.84 -17.70
CA ILE A 141 -9.17 -10.96 -16.59
C ILE A 141 -8.11 -9.86 -16.49
N LEU A 142 -8.52 -8.60 -16.43
CA LEU A 142 -7.64 -7.46 -16.13
C LEU A 142 -7.98 -6.88 -14.77
N VAL A 143 -7.03 -6.94 -13.84
CA VAL A 143 -7.13 -6.28 -12.54
C VAL A 143 -6.52 -4.89 -12.69
N CYS A 144 -7.38 -3.87 -12.72
CA CYS A 144 -6.99 -2.53 -13.12
C CYS A 144 -7.22 -1.45 -12.06
N THR A 145 -6.43 -0.39 -12.17
CA THR A 145 -6.62 0.91 -11.50
C THR A 145 -7.30 1.89 -12.48
N PRO A 146 -7.41 3.20 -12.22
CA PRO A 146 -7.97 4.16 -13.18
C PRO A 146 -7.27 4.23 -14.55
N THR A 147 -6.18 3.49 -14.76
CA THR A 147 -5.46 3.39 -16.04
C THR A 147 -6.31 2.89 -17.20
N LEU A 148 -7.41 2.18 -16.96
CA LEU A 148 -8.36 1.76 -18.00
C LEU A 148 -9.61 2.66 -18.11
N GLU A 149 -9.71 3.71 -17.30
CA GLU A 149 -10.83 4.67 -17.41
C GLU A 149 -10.72 5.52 -18.68
N LEU A 150 -9.50 5.84 -19.12
CA LEU A 150 -9.22 6.78 -20.21
C LEU A 150 -8.41 6.12 -21.34
N GLY A 151 -8.84 6.33 -22.58
CA GLY A 151 -7.99 6.24 -23.78
C GLY A 151 -7.53 4.88 -24.29
N VAL A 152 -7.43 3.85 -23.45
CA VAL A 152 -6.97 2.51 -23.91
C VAL A 152 -8.10 1.77 -24.61
N ASN A 153 -7.81 1.25 -25.81
CA ASN A 153 -8.72 0.38 -26.54
C ASN A 153 -8.32 -1.07 -26.27
N ILE A 154 -8.97 -1.72 -25.30
CA ILE A 154 -8.81 -3.14 -24.97
C ILE A 154 -9.89 -4.03 -25.62
N GLY A 155 -10.64 -3.49 -26.58
CA GLY A 155 -11.83 -4.14 -27.12
C GLY A 155 -13.09 -3.89 -26.30
N ASP A 156 -14.14 -4.64 -26.59
CA ASP A 156 -15.41 -4.62 -25.84
C ASP A 156 -15.38 -5.68 -24.75
N LEU A 157 -15.69 -5.30 -23.51
CA LEU A 157 -15.70 -6.22 -22.37
C LEU A 157 -17.09 -6.82 -22.19
N GLU A 158 -17.19 -8.10 -21.85
CA GLU A 158 -18.47 -8.72 -21.46
C GLU A 158 -18.96 -8.23 -20.08
N GLY A 159 -18.04 -7.84 -19.21
CA GLY A 159 -18.40 -7.32 -17.89
C GLY A 159 -17.30 -6.50 -17.21
N VAL A 160 -17.73 -5.64 -16.29
CA VAL A 160 -16.85 -4.81 -15.45
C VAL A 160 -17.24 -5.01 -13.99
N ALA A 161 -16.28 -5.44 -13.17
CA ALA A 161 -16.43 -5.55 -11.72
C ALA A 161 -15.66 -4.44 -11.01
N MET A 162 -16.35 -3.63 -10.22
CA MET A 162 -15.77 -2.52 -9.46
C MET A 162 -15.72 -2.87 -7.98
N ARG A 163 -14.52 -3.06 -7.42
CA ARG A 163 -14.29 -3.44 -6.01
C ARG A 163 -14.86 -2.45 -4.98
N ASN A 164 -15.04 -1.20 -5.37
CA ASN A 164 -15.65 -0.14 -4.58
C ASN A 164 -16.51 0.73 -5.50
N ILE A 165 -17.48 1.44 -4.93
CA ILE A 165 -18.24 2.43 -5.71
C ILE A 165 -17.26 3.52 -6.20
N PRO A 166 -17.27 3.87 -7.50
CA PRO A 166 -16.42 4.93 -8.04
C PRO A 166 -16.66 6.27 -7.32
N PRO A 167 -15.62 7.11 -7.17
CA PRO A 167 -15.70 8.32 -6.35
C PRO A 167 -16.60 9.42 -6.93
N SER A 168 -16.96 9.32 -8.21
CA SER A 168 -17.87 10.26 -8.86
C SER A 168 -18.68 9.58 -9.97
N PRO A 169 -19.82 10.18 -10.38
CA PRO A 169 -20.60 9.71 -11.53
C PRO A 169 -19.79 9.64 -12.83
N ALA A 170 -18.83 10.56 -13.01
CA ALA A 170 -17.95 10.56 -14.17
C ALA A 170 -17.08 9.30 -14.24
N ASN A 171 -16.47 8.91 -13.11
CA ASN A 171 -15.67 7.69 -13.03
C ASN A 171 -16.54 6.45 -13.26
N TYR A 172 -17.75 6.43 -12.70
CA TYR A 172 -18.71 5.34 -12.94
C TYR A 172 -19.05 5.20 -14.42
N ALA A 173 -19.46 6.28 -15.08
CA ALA A 173 -19.80 6.28 -16.50
C ALA A 173 -18.63 5.83 -17.39
N GLN A 174 -17.40 6.27 -17.08
CA GLN A 174 -16.20 5.86 -17.82
C GLN A 174 -15.87 4.37 -17.67
N ARG A 175 -16.06 3.81 -16.48
CA ARG A 175 -15.81 2.38 -16.19
C ARG A 175 -16.93 1.49 -16.75
N ALA A 176 -18.18 1.81 -16.43
CA ALA A 176 -19.34 1.05 -16.90
C ALA A 176 -19.48 1.11 -18.44
N GLY A 177 -19.11 2.23 -19.07
CA GLY A 177 -19.10 2.38 -20.52
C GLY A 177 -18.02 1.57 -21.27
N ARG A 178 -17.26 0.71 -20.57
CA ARG A 178 -16.29 -0.23 -21.17
C ARG A 178 -16.89 -1.57 -21.57
N THR A 179 -18.09 -1.87 -21.09
CA THR A 179 -18.81 -3.09 -21.44
C THR A 179 -20.02 -2.79 -22.32
N GLY A 180 -20.43 -3.76 -23.15
CA GLY A 180 -21.68 -3.71 -23.90
C GLY A 180 -21.68 -2.82 -25.14
N ARG A 181 -20.50 -2.50 -25.72
CA ARG A 181 -20.39 -1.67 -26.94
C ARG A 181 -20.72 -2.43 -28.22
N THR A 182 -20.23 -3.66 -28.33
CA THR A 182 -20.30 -4.53 -29.52
C THR A 182 -21.26 -5.69 -29.28
N SER A 183 -21.18 -6.34 -28.11
CA SER A 183 -22.04 -7.47 -27.73
C SER A 183 -23.50 -7.11 -27.50
N ARG A 184 -23.84 -5.80 -27.45
CA ARG A 184 -25.14 -5.20 -27.04
C ARG A 184 -25.59 -5.51 -25.61
N MET A 185 -25.01 -6.50 -24.96
CA MET A 185 -25.27 -6.92 -23.60
C MET A 185 -23.95 -6.96 -22.82
N GLY A 186 -23.85 -6.12 -21.81
CA GLY A 186 -22.73 -6.05 -20.89
C GLY A 186 -23.24 -5.84 -19.47
N PHE A 187 -22.52 -6.32 -18.47
CA PHE A 187 -22.90 -6.13 -17.07
C PHE A 187 -21.83 -5.35 -16.31
N SER A 188 -22.27 -4.42 -15.48
CA SER A 188 -21.40 -3.69 -14.56
C SER A 188 -21.87 -3.95 -13.13
N VAL A 189 -20.94 -4.40 -12.28
CA VAL A 189 -21.22 -4.73 -10.88
C VAL A 189 -20.33 -3.89 -9.98
N GLY A 190 -20.93 -3.13 -9.07
CA GLY A 190 -20.22 -2.39 -8.02
C GLY A 190 -20.36 -3.09 -6.68
N PHE A 191 -19.24 -3.34 -6.00
CA PHE A 191 -19.21 -3.83 -4.63
C PHE A 191 -19.11 -2.64 -3.67
N ALA A 192 -20.12 -2.43 -2.83
CA ALA A 192 -20.11 -1.36 -1.84
C ALA A 192 -19.39 -1.82 -0.56
N ARG A 193 -18.39 -1.07 -0.10
CA ARG A 193 -17.71 -1.33 1.16
C ARG A 193 -18.46 -0.65 2.32
N ASN A 194 -18.11 -1.01 3.55
CA ASN A 194 -18.59 -0.32 4.74
C ASN A 194 -17.83 1.02 4.96
N THR A 195 -18.00 1.96 4.03
CA THR A 195 -17.49 3.33 4.11
C THR A 195 -18.65 4.32 3.94
N PRO A 196 -18.57 5.55 4.50
CA PRO A 196 -19.66 6.53 4.35
C PRO A 196 -20.03 6.81 2.89
N HIS A 197 -19.03 6.89 2.01
CA HIS A 197 -19.22 7.09 0.58
C HIS A 197 -19.95 5.91 -0.08
N ASP A 198 -19.47 4.68 0.12
CA ASP A 198 -20.02 3.51 -0.54
C ASP A 198 -21.42 3.18 0.01
N GLY A 199 -21.65 3.40 1.31
CA GLY A 199 -22.97 3.25 1.95
C GLY A 199 -24.01 4.22 1.39
N TYR A 200 -23.65 5.49 1.20
CA TYR A 200 -24.54 6.47 0.58
C TYR A 200 -25.01 6.04 -0.81
N PHE A 201 -24.08 5.63 -1.68
CA PHE A 201 -24.43 5.21 -3.04
C PHE A 201 -25.02 3.80 -3.13
N PHE A 202 -24.89 2.99 -2.08
CA PHE A 202 -25.66 1.76 -1.95
C PHE A 202 -27.15 2.06 -1.76
N ASP A 203 -27.48 3.06 -0.93
CA ASP A 203 -28.86 3.52 -0.70
C ASP A 203 -29.39 4.38 -1.86
N HIS A 204 -28.51 5.11 -2.56
CA HIS A 204 -28.82 6.04 -3.65
C HIS A 204 -28.06 5.72 -4.96
N PRO A 205 -28.29 4.55 -5.60
CA PRO A 205 -27.55 4.14 -6.78
C PRO A 205 -27.83 5.02 -8.01
N ASP A 206 -28.99 5.65 -8.10
CA ASP A 206 -29.35 6.55 -9.20
C ASP A 206 -28.43 7.78 -9.26
N GLU A 207 -27.95 8.27 -8.12
CA GLU A 207 -27.06 9.43 -8.04
C GLU A 207 -25.65 9.15 -8.56
N VAL A 208 -25.15 7.92 -8.50
CA VAL A 208 -23.85 7.56 -9.12
C VAL A 208 -24.02 7.18 -10.59
N ILE A 209 -25.16 6.57 -10.97
CA ILE A 209 -25.42 6.11 -12.34
C ILE A 209 -25.80 7.28 -13.26
N ALA A 210 -26.69 8.16 -12.80
CA ALA A 210 -27.25 9.28 -13.57
C ALA A 210 -26.84 10.65 -13.00
N GLY A 211 -25.87 10.68 -12.08
CA GLY A 211 -25.37 11.90 -11.46
C GLY A 211 -24.77 12.89 -12.46
N ALA A 212 -24.83 14.18 -12.09
CA ALA A 212 -24.28 15.25 -12.90
C ALA A 212 -22.75 15.14 -13.02
N ILE A 213 -22.24 15.29 -14.25
CA ILE A 213 -20.80 15.34 -14.54
C ILE A 213 -20.43 16.82 -14.77
N PRO A 214 -19.86 17.52 -13.76
CA PRO A 214 -19.48 18.91 -13.94
C PRO A 214 -18.31 19.04 -14.93
N PRO A 215 -18.20 20.16 -15.66
CA PRO A 215 -17.04 20.42 -16.49
C PRO A 215 -15.76 20.52 -15.64
N PRO A 216 -14.59 20.09 -16.16
CA PRO A 216 -13.34 20.17 -15.43
C PRO A 216 -12.97 21.63 -15.15
N ARG A 217 -12.41 21.87 -13.97
CA ARG A 217 -11.89 23.18 -13.56
C ARG A 217 -10.37 23.13 -13.58
N PHE A 218 -9.74 24.18 -14.10
CA PHE A 218 -8.29 24.30 -14.15
C PHE A 218 -7.83 25.42 -13.21
N ASN A 219 -6.82 25.14 -12.39
CA ASN A 219 -6.15 26.16 -11.59
C ASN A 219 -4.84 26.56 -12.29
N LEU A 220 -4.93 27.59 -13.15
CA LEU A 220 -3.77 28.11 -13.89
C LEU A 220 -2.81 28.91 -13.00
N SER A 221 -3.25 29.31 -11.82
CA SER A 221 -2.46 30.03 -10.82
C SER A 221 -1.83 29.10 -9.77
N ASN A 222 -1.66 27.83 -10.09
CA ASN A 222 -1.01 26.85 -9.20
C ASN A 222 0.50 27.15 -9.13
N ALA A 223 0.95 27.79 -8.06
CA ALA A 223 2.35 28.21 -7.88
C ALA A 223 3.37 27.05 -8.02
N PRO A 224 3.20 25.90 -7.33
CA PRO A 224 4.07 24.74 -7.53
C PRO A 224 4.17 24.26 -8.98
N ALA A 225 3.05 24.29 -9.72
CA ALA A 225 3.04 23.93 -11.13
C ALA A 225 3.84 24.93 -11.97
N VAL A 226 3.61 26.22 -11.75
CA VAL A 226 4.34 27.29 -12.44
C VAL A 226 5.83 27.23 -12.16
N ALA A 227 6.26 26.97 -10.93
CA ALA A 227 7.68 26.85 -10.56
C ALA A 227 8.43 25.81 -11.44
N ARG A 228 7.85 24.62 -11.62
CA ARG A 228 8.45 23.58 -12.48
C ARG A 228 8.52 24.00 -13.96
N HIS A 229 7.55 24.78 -14.43
CA HIS A 229 7.63 25.36 -15.77
C HIS A 229 8.70 26.46 -15.87
N VAL A 230 8.90 27.27 -14.84
CA VAL A 230 10.03 28.22 -14.76
C VAL A 230 11.35 27.47 -14.86
N HIS A 231 11.52 26.35 -14.15
CA HIS A 231 12.72 25.51 -14.27
C HIS A 231 12.92 25.03 -15.71
N SER A 232 11.84 24.60 -16.38
CA SER A 232 11.89 24.18 -17.79
C SER A 232 12.34 25.32 -18.71
N LEU A 233 11.86 26.54 -18.50
CA LEU A 233 12.27 27.74 -19.24
C LEU A 233 13.75 28.06 -19.02
N VAL A 234 14.26 27.92 -17.78
CA VAL A 234 15.69 28.10 -17.49
C VAL A 234 16.55 27.14 -18.30
N LEU A 235 16.17 25.85 -18.38
CA LEU A 235 16.91 24.88 -19.20
C LEU A 235 16.80 25.14 -20.69
N GLN A 236 15.65 25.63 -21.16
CA GLN A 236 15.44 26.03 -22.54
C GLN A 236 16.37 27.19 -22.92
N GLU A 237 16.42 28.27 -22.13
CA GLU A 237 17.28 29.43 -22.37
C GLU A 237 18.78 29.11 -22.23
N ALA A 238 19.12 28.10 -21.41
CA ALA A 238 20.47 27.59 -21.33
C ALA A 238 20.89 26.76 -22.56
N GLU A 239 19.95 26.42 -23.46
CA GLU A 239 20.17 25.65 -24.69
C GLU A 239 20.91 24.32 -24.43
N ILE A 240 20.55 23.62 -23.35
CA ILE A 240 21.27 22.43 -22.90
C ILE A 240 21.11 21.29 -23.91
N GLU A 241 22.23 20.74 -24.35
CA GLU A 241 22.26 19.44 -25.02
C GLU A 241 22.23 18.34 -23.96
N TYR A 242 21.13 17.58 -23.91
CA TYR A 242 20.98 16.50 -22.95
C TYR A 242 21.75 15.27 -23.40
N PRO A 243 22.69 14.73 -22.60
CA PRO A 243 23.29 13.44 -22.88
C PRO A 243 22.22 12.33 -22.83
N SER A 244 22.49 11.23 -23.53
CA SER A 244 21.59 10.06 -23.57
C SER A 244 21.47 9.34 -22.23
N ASP A 245 22.44 9.53 -21.34
CA ASP A 245 22.54 8.84 -20.06
C ASP A 245 23.39 9.63 -19.05
N MET A 246 23.55 9.10 -17.84
CA MET A 246 24.26 9.76 -16.75
C MET A 246 25.77 9.49 -16.75
N SER A 247 26.32 8.70 -17.68
CA SER A 247 27.74 8.30 -17.67
C SER A 247 28.72 9.47 -17.76
N THR A 248 28.29 10.59 -18.34
CA THR A 248 29.09 11.82 -18.45
C THR A 248 29.18 12.56 -17.11
N PHE A 249 28.15 12.41 -16.26
CA PHE A 249 28.06 13.04 -14.94
C PHE A 249 28.46 12.13 -13.80
N ILE A 250 28.38 10.80 -13.97
CA ILE A 250 28.53 9.81 -12.91
C ILE A 250 29.44 8.68 -13.39
N SER A 251 30.47 8.35 -12.60
CA SER A 251 31.37 7.23 -12.88
C SER A 251 30.69 5.87 -12.65
N ASP A 252 31.37 4.79 -13.05
CA ASP A 252 30.95 3.40 -12.82
C ASP A 252 30.86 3.03 -11.33
N VAL A 253 31.60 3.73 -10.47
CA VAL A 253 31.55 3.59 -9.00
C VAL A 253 30.59 4.55 -8.31
N GLY A 254 29.83 5.36 -9.07
CA GLY A 254 28.87 6.32 -8.51
C GLY A 254 29.47 7.65 -8.04
N ALA A 255 30.67 8.03 -8.52
CA ALA A 255 31.27 9.32 -8.20
C ALA A 255 30.86 10.39 -9.22
N VAL A 256 30.54 11.61 -8.73
CA VAL A 256 30.15 12.74 -9.59
C VAL A 256 31.36 13.30 -10.34
N ASN A 257 31.23 13.49 -11.64
CA ASN A 257 32.18 14.24 -12.46
C ASN A 257 31.95 15.74 -12.27
N ASN A 258 32.63 16.31 -11.27
CA ASN A 258 32.50 17.72 -10.91
C ASN A 258 32.85 18.68 -12.06
N VAL A 259 33.75 18.32 -12.98
CA VAL A 259 34.12 19.20 -14.10
C VAL A 259 32.93 19.36 -15.05
N THR A 260 32.32 18.25 -15.47
CA THR A 260 31.14 18.28 -16.34
C THR A 260 29.96 18.96 -15.65
N LEU A 261 29.71 18.62 -14.38
CA LEU A 261 28.59 19.21 -13.63
C LEU A 261 28.75 20.73 -13.50
N GLN A 262 29.92 21.23 -13.08
CA GLN A 262 30.14 22.67 -12.94
C GLN A 262 30.06 23.41 -14.28
N SER A 263 30.49 22.79 -15.38
CA SER A 263 30.31 23.36 -16.73
C SER A 263 28.82 23.55 -17.09
N LEU A 264 27.99 22.54 -16.79
CA LEU A 264 26.54 22.63 -16.98
C LEU A 264 25.92 23.72 -16.11
N LEU A 265 26.25 23.75 -14.82
CA LEU A 265 25.74 24.74 -13.88
C LEU A 265 26.13 26.16 -14.27
N GLN A 266 27.36 26.37 -14.75
CA GLN A 266 27.79 27.68 -15.23
C GLN A 266 26.98 28.14 -16.44
N ARG A 267 26.68 27.24 -17.39
CA ARG A 267 25.85 27.55 -18.56
C ARG A 267 24.43 27.95 -18.15
N ILE A 268 23.86 27.25 -17.18
CA ILE A 268 22.54 27.57 -16.61
C ILE A 268 22.54 28.93 -15.92
N SER A 269 23.55 29.19 -15.09
CA SER A 269 23.70 30.46 -14.36
C SER A 269 23.73 31.67 -15.30
N VAL A 270 24.34 31.55 -16.48
CA VAL A 270 24.37 32.61 -17.50
C VAL A 270 22.99 32.86 -18.13
N ALA A 271 22.11 31.86 -18.18
CA ALA A 271 20.78 31.96 -18.77
C ALA A 271 19.71 32.52 -17.82
N LEU A 272 20.00 32.61 -16.51
CA LEU A 272 19.02 32.96 -15.47
C LEU A 272 18.31 34.29 -15.72
N GLU A 273 19.06 35.33 -16.11
CA GLU A 273 18.48 36.66 -16.33
C GLU A 273 17.41 36.64 -17.45
N ARG A 274 17.76 36.04 -18.60
CA ARG A 274 16.83 35.92 -19.75
C ARG A 274 15.65 35.02 -19.42
N ALA A 275 15.89 33.88 -18.79
CA ALA A 275 14.84 32.94 -18.39
C ALA A 275 13.86 33.55 -17.40
N THR A 276 14.37 34.35 -16.45
CA THR A 276 13.53 35.05 -15.47
C THR A 276 12.64 36.08 -16.16
N GLN A 277 13.19 36.84 -17.12
CA GLN A 277 12.38 37.80 -17.88
C GLN A 277 11.29 37.09 -18.69
N LEU A 278 11.64 36.00 -19.38
CA LEU A 278 10.67 35.19 -20.11
C LEU A 278 9.58 34.61 -19.19
N ALA A 279 9.96 34.13 -18.00
CA ALA A 279 9.02 33.63 -17.01
C ALA A 279 8.04 34.72 -16.53
N LYS A 280 8.52 35.95 -16.33
CA LYS A 280 7.67 37.09 -15.99
C LYS A 280 6.67 37.41 -17.10
N ASP A 281 7.12 37.39 -18.36
CA ASP A 281 6.28 37.67 -19.52
C ASP A 281 5.19 36.60 -19.72
N VAL A 282 5.51 35.32 -19.50
CA VAL A 282 4.59 34.19 -19.69
C VAL A 282 3.61 34.03 -18.51
N PHE A 283 4.12 34.06 -17.27
CA PHE A 283 3.34 33.70 -16.08
C PHE A 283 2.85 34.89 -15.27
N GLY A 284 3.37 36.10 -15.50
CA GLY A 284 3.08 37.26 -14.65
C GLY A 284 1.59 37.52 -14.49
N SER A 285 0.84 37.55 -15.60
CA SER A 285 -0.61 37.77 -15.59
C SER A 285 -1.42 36.73 -14.79
N LEU A 286 -0.91 35.50 -14.68
CA LEU A 286 -1.56 34.41 -13.93
C LEU A 286 -1.27 34.49 -12.42
N LEU A 287 -0.18 35.15 -12.03
CA LEU A 287 0.32 35.16 -10.65
C LEU A 287 -0.01 36.45 -9.89
N VAL A 288 -0.34 37.56 -10.56
CA VAL A 288 -0.57 38.88 -9.94
C VAL A 288 -1.49 38.81 -8.72
N GLU A 289 -2.62 38.09 -8.84
CA GLU A 289 -3.61 37.98 -7.77
C GLU A 289 -3.35 36.79 -6.84
N ALA A 290 -2.60 35.79 -7.29
CA ALA A 290 -2.44 34.52 -6.58
C ALA A 290 -1.20 34.47 -5.68
N VAL A 291 -0.13 35.18 -6.03
CA VAL A 291 1.16 35.15 -5.32
C VAL A 291 1.60 36.58 -4.97
N PRO A 292 1.50 37.00 -3.71
CA PRO A 292 2.04 38.28 -3.27
C PRO A 292 3.55 38.37 -3.55
N GLY A 293 4.00 39.43 -4.22
CA GLY A 293 5.40 39.57 -4.61
C GLY A 293 5.85 38.60 -5.71
N TRP A 294 4.93 38.20 -6.61
CA TRP A 294 5.17 37.20 -7.66
C TRP A 294 6.46 37.43 -8.49
N GLU A 295 6.89 38.67 -8.72
CA GLU A 295 8.13 38.96 -9.44
C GLU A 295 9.37 38.42 -8.72
N ALA A 296 9.49 38.72 -7.42
CA ALA A 296 10.56 38.22 -6.57
C ALA A 296 10.45 36.70 -6.41
N TRP A 297 9.23 36.18 -6.30
CA TRP A 297 9.01 34.74 -6.25
C TRP A 297 9.52 34.04 -7.52
N LEU A 298 9.29 34.59 -8.71
CA LEU A 298 9.82 34.04 -9.97
C LEU A 298 11.35 34.10 -10.05
N GLU A 299 11.95 35.20 -9.59
CA GLU A 299 13.41 35.34 -9.48
C GLU A 299 14.00 34.24 -8.58
N ASP A 300 13.38 34.01 -7.41
CA ASP A 300 13.80 32.96 -6.49
C ASP A 300 13.71 31.58 -7.17
N ARG A 301 12.57 31.25 -7.81
CA ARG A 301 12.37 29.96 -8.51
C ARG A 301 13.33 29.75 -9.68
N ALA A 302 13.73 30.81 -10.38
CA ALA A 302 14.75 30.69 -11.43
C ALA A 302 16.13 30.46 -10.81
N SER A 303 16.47 31.19 -9.75
CA SER A 303 17.80 31.15 -9.12
C SER A 303 18.13 29.84 -8.41
N GLU A 304 17.14 29.06 -7.98
CA GLU A 304 17.35 27.76 -7.34
C GLU A 304 17.71 26.62 -8.32
N VAL A 305 17.43 26.79 -9.62
CA VAL A 305 17.59 25.74 -10.64
C VAL A 305 19.00 25.11 -10.67
N PRO A 306 20.11 25.86 -10.62
CA PRO A 306 21.45 25.26 -10.58
C PRO A 306 21.63 24.32 -9.39
N GLN A 307 21.18 24.72 -8.19
CA GLN A 307 21.33 23.89 -6.99
C GLN A 307 20.47 22.63 -7.09
N LEU A 308 19.22 22.76 -7.55
CA LEU A 308 18.32 21.62 -7.74
C LEU A 308 18.90 20.57 -8.69
N ILE A 309 19.58 21.00 -9.77
CA ILE A 309 20.25 20.08 -10.71
C ILE A 309 21.46 19.41 -10.07
N ALA A 310 22.27 20.17 -9.33
CA ALA A 310 23.41 19.61 -8.60
C ALA A 310 22.93 18.51 -7.63
N ASP A 311 21.87 18.80 -6.87
CA ASP A 311 21.28 17.88 -5.90
C ASP A 311 20.72 16.62 -6.57
N ALA A 312 20.06 16.78 -7.72
CA ALA A 312 19.52 15.65 -8.47
C ALA A 312 20.62 14.73 -9.00
N VAL A 313 21.71 15.29 -9.52
CA VAL A 313 22.88 14.53 -9.99
C VAL A 313 23.59 13.84 -8.83
N GLU A 314 23.80 14.53 -7.72
CA GLU A 314 24.43 13.98 -6.51
C GLU A 314 23.58 12.85 -5.91
N THR A 315 22.27 13.05 -5.78
CA THR A 315 21.33 12.03 -5.30
C THR A 315 21.37 10.78 -6.18
N ARG A 316 21.37 10.96 -7.50
CA ARG A 316 21.52 9.83 -8.44
C ARG A 316 22.86 9.12 -8.27
N ALA A 317 23.94 9.87 -8.10
CA ALA A 317 25.29 9.33 -7.91
C ALA A 317 25.37 8.48 -6.64
N LEU A 318 24.82 8.97 -5.52
CA LEU A 318 24.71 8.22 -4.25
C LEU A 318 23.87 6.94 -4.39
N LEU A 319 22.82 6.96 -5.22
CA LEU A 319 22.02 5.77 -5.49
C LEU A 319 22.79 4.72 -6.28
N VAL A 320 23.58 5.14 -7.28
CA VAL A 320 24.48 4.26 -8.05
C VAL A 320 25.58 3.71 -7.14
N GLU A 321 26.22 4.57 -6.35
CA GLU A 321 27.26 4.19 -5.38
C GLU A 321 26.72 3.13 -4.39
N GLY A 322 25.53 3.36 -3.82
CA GLY A 322 24.91 2.41 -2.89
C GLY A 322 24.66 1.04 -3.52
N ALA A 323 24.20 0.99 -4.78
CA ALA A 323 24.04 -0.27 -5.51
C ALA A 323 25.40 -0.97 -5.76
N VAL A 324 26.43 -0.21 -6.13
CA VAL A 324 27.80 -0.74 -6.35
C VAL A 324 28.40 -1.28 -5.05
N GLN A 325 28.24 -0.58 -3.94
CA GLN A 325 28.70 -1.02 -2.61
C GLN A 325 28.05 -2.36 -2.23
N ARG A 326 26.72 -2.48 -2.36
CA ARG A 326 26.01 -3.74 -2.09
C ARG A 326 26.44 -4.88 -3.00
N MET A 327 26.67 -4.60 -4.29
CA MET A 327 27.20 -5.58 -5.23
C MET A 327 28.59 -6.07 -4.79
N GLN A 328 29.49 -5.18 -4.40
CA GLN A 328 30.84 -5.54 -3.96
C GLN A 328 30.83 -6.31 -2.63
N GLU A 329 29.99 -5.91 -1.67
CA GLU A 329 29.80 -6.61 -0.39
C GLU A 329 29.37 -8.06 -0.58
N LEU A 330 28.46 -8.31 -1.51
CA LEU A 330 27.99 -9.67 -1.85
C LEU A 330 29.06 -10.44 -2.62
N GLY A 331 29.70 -9.81 -3.61
CA GLY A 331 30.75 -10.40 -4.45
C GLY A 331 32.02 -10.82 -3.68
N ASN A 332 32.35 -10.11 -2.60
CA ASN A 332 33.53 -10.41 -1.78
C ASN A 332 33.34 -11.60 -0.82
N ARG A 333 32.16 -12.23 -0.77
CA ARG A 333 31.90 -13.40 0.08
C ARG A 333 32.44 -14.68 -0.55
N VAL A 334 33.26 -15.42 0.20
CA VAL A 334 33.94 -16.67 -0.26
C VAL A 334 32.94 -17.78 -0.61
N VAL A 335 31.82 -17.87 0.10
CA VAL A 335 30.75 -18.86 -0.16
C VAL A 335 29.44 -18.10 -0.28
N GLN A 336 28.85 -18.14 -1.49
CA GLN A 336 27.58 -17.48 -1.79
C GLN A 336 26.46 -18.51 -1.98
N THR A 337 25.32 -18.26 -1.34
CA THR A 337 24.06 -18.95 -1.66
C THR A 337 23.53 -18.51 -3.04
N GLN A 338 22.61 -19.26 -3.64
CA GLN A 338 21.99 -18.87 -4.92
C GLN A 338 21.33 -17.49 -4.81
N SER A 339 20.55 -17.27 -3.75
CA SER A 339 19.91 -15.98 -3.47
C SER A 339 20.90 -14.81 -3.37
N GLN A 340 22.10 -15.03 -2.83
CA GLN A 340 23.14 -13.98 -2.76
C GLN A 340 23.72 -13.64 -4.14
N ARG A 341 23.85 -14.63 -5.04
CA ARG A 341 24.27 -14.41 -6.43
C ARG A 341 23.22 -13.63 -7.21
N ASP A 342 21.96 -14.00 -7.04
CA ASP A 342 20.84 -13.32 -7.69
C ASP A 342 20.74 -11.86 -7.21
N ALA A 343 20.96 -11.62 -5.91
CA ALA A 343 21.05 -10.28 -5.33
C ALA A 343 22.23 -9.46 -5.89
N GLU A 344 23.43 -10.05 -5.98
CA GLU A 344 24.61 -9.40 -6.56
C GLU A 344 24.34 -8.97 -8.01
N GLN A 345 23.79 -9.87 -8.82
CA GLN A 345 23.44 -9.60 -10.21
C GLN A 345 22.32 -8.55 -10.32
N GLY A 346 21.36 -8.56 -9.40
CA GLY A 346 20.33 -7.55 -9.26
C GLY A 346 20.91 -6.15 -9.05
N TYR A 347 21.78 -5.98 -8.04
CA TYR A 347 22.43 -4.69 -7.77
C TYR A 347 23.35 -4.24 -8.93
N ARG A 348 24.07 -5.17 -9.57
CA ARG A 348 24.86 -4.87 -10.77
C ARG A 348 23.98 -4.31 -11.90
N ASN A 349 22.85 -4.96 -12.15
CA ASN A 349 21.89 -4.52 -13.16
C ASN A 349 21.27 -3.17 -12.80
N LEU A 350 20.94 -2.94 -11.53
CA LEU A 350 20.43 -1.66 -11.04
C LEU A 350 21.43 -0.53 -11.29
N ALA A 351 22.67 -0.66 -10.83
CA ALA A 351 23.71 0.36 -11.01
C ALA A 351 23.91 0.72 -12.49
N ARG A 352 23.99 -0.30 -13.36
CA ARG A 352 24.09 -0.10 -14.82
C ARG A 352 22.87 0.62 -15.39
N LYS A 353 21.65 0.18 -15.05
CA LYS A 353 20.42 0.79 -15.58
C LYS A 353 20.30 2.27 -15.16
N LEU A 354 20.57 2.57 -13.90
CA LEU A 354 20.52 3.95 -13.36
C LEU A 354 21.54 4.90 -14.00
N ARG A 355 22.63 4.35 -14.54
CA ARG A 355 23.74 5.12 -15.12
C ARG A 355 23.68 5.23 -16.64
N GLU A 356 23.31 4.14 -17.34
CA GLU A 356 23.56 3.99 -18.78
C GLU A 356 22.31 3.74 -19.61
N ASN A 357 21.23 3.23 -19.00
CA ASN A 357 20.04 2.91 -19.76
C ASN A 357 19.23 4.19 -20.02
N TYR A 358 19.06 4.57 -21.29
CA TYR A 358 18.32 5.77 -21.70
C TYR A 358 16.98 5.94 -20.97
N ARG A 359 16.22 4.85 -20.76
CA ARG A 359 14.93 4.92 -20.08
C ARG A 359 15.05 5.45 -18.66
N TYR A 360 16.11 5.14 -17.91
CA TYR A 360 16.25 5.49 -16.48
C TYR A 360 17.33 6.55 -16.21
N ALA A 361 18.30 6.69 -17.09
CA ALA A 361 19.48 7.53 -16.94
C ALA A 361 19.41 8.84 -17.75
N TYR A 362 18.35 9.05 -18.53
CA TYR A 362 18.18 10.31 -19.26
C TYR A 362 18.00 11.49 -18.29
N LEU A 363 18.83 12.54 -18.41
CA LEU A 363 18.89 13.64 -17.43
C LEU A 363 17.53 14.30 -17.17
N PRO A 364 16.71 14.68 -18.19
CA PRO A 364 15.37 15.22 -17.94
C PRO A 364 14.46 14.31 -17.12
N ARG A 365 14.58 12.99 -17.29
CA ARG A 365 13.85 12.04 -16.43
C ARG A 365 14.35 12.10 -15.00
N VAL A 366 15.67 12.11 -14.78
CA VAL A 366 16.25 12.23 -13.43
C VAL A 366 15.78 13.51 -12.74
N LEU A 367 15.72 14.63 -13.48
CA LEU A 367 15.22 15.91 -12.97
C LEU A 367 13.71 15.88 -12.68
N ALA A 368 12.91 15.23 -13.53
CA ALA A 368 11.47 15.05 -13.31
C ALA A 368 11.18 14.15 -12.10
N GLU A 369 11.94 13.06 -11.92
CA GLU A 369 11.85 12.19 -10.75
C GLU A 369 12.14 12.95 -9.45
N MET A 370 13.11 13.87 -9.47
CA MET A 370 13.45 14.74 -8.33
C MET A 370 12.52 15.96 -8.16
N GLY A 371 11.46 16.07 -8.97
CA GLY A 371 10.49 17.17 -8.88
C GLY A 371 10.97 18.52 -9.43
N VAL A 372 12.15 18.56 -10.05
CA VAL A 372 12.71 19.77 -10.68
C VAL A 372 11.94 20.11 -11.96
N LEU A 373 11.64 19.11 -12.78
CA LEU A 373 10.86 19.27 -14.01
C LEU A 373 9.43 18.73 -13.84
N PRO A 374 8.50 19.14 -14.72
CA PRO A 374 7.21 18.48 -14.82
C PRO A 374 7.40 16.97 -15.08
N GLY A 375 6.79 16.15 -14.24
CA GLY A 375 6.86 14.69 -14.29
C GLY A 375 5.49 14.05 -14.05
N TYR A 376 5.43 12.72 -13.98
CA TYR A 376 4.18 11.98 -13.80
C TYR A 376 3.48 12.32 -12.47
N ALA A 377 4.25 12.67 -11.43
CA ALA A 377 3.75 13.18 -10.16
C ALA A 377 3.72 14.72 -10.18
N PHE A 378 2.64 15.30 -10.72
CA PHE A 378 2.45 16.74 -10.79
C PHE A 378 1.12 17.14 -10.11
N PRO A 379 1.09 17.99 -9.05
CA PRO A 379 2.18 18.50 -8.18
C PRO A 379 2.19 17.87 -6.77
N GLY A 380 3.31 18.09 -6.05
CA GLY A 380 3.59 17.64 -4.68
C GLY A 380 4.92 16.87 -4.61
N ASP A 381 5.63 16.97 -3.48
CA ASP A 381 6.78 16.12 -3.18
C ASP A 381 6.36 14.65 -3.32
N PRO A 382 6.90 13.88 -4.29
CA PRO A 382 6.36 12.58 -4.58
C PRO A 382 6.60 11.61 -3.41
N GLY A 383 5.58 10.81 -3.12
CA GLY A 383 5.77 9.58 -2.37
C GLY A 383 6.32 8.51 -3.31
N SER A 384 7.35 7.77 -2.89
CA SER A 384 7.96 6.73 -3.72
C SER A 384 8.20 5.42 -2.97
N LEU A 385 8.15 4.29 -3.69
CA LEU A 385 8.50 2.97 -3.17
C LEU A 385 9.47 2.25 -4.10
N SER A 386 10.66 1.94 -3.59
CA SER A 386 11.65 1.11 -4.30
C SER A 386 11.34 -0.38 -4.11
N LEU A 387 11.28 -1.12 -5.21
CA LEU A 387 10.99 -2.55 -5.23
C LEU A 387 12.28 -3.36 -5.46
N GLY A 388 12.99 -3.69 -4.38
CA GLY A 388 14.25 -4.43 -4.46
C GLY A 388 15.27 -3.78 -5.40
N TYR A 389 15.65 -4.50 -6.47
CA TYR A 389 16.65 -4.07 -7.46
C TYR A 389 16.04 -3.41 -8.69
N ASP A 390 14.75 -3.09 -8.64
CA ASP A 390 14.09 -2.45 -9.76
C ASP A 390 14.51 -0.97 -9.88
N PRO A 391 14.94 -0.51 -11.08
CA PRO A 391 15.33 0.88 -11.27
C PRO A 391 14.13 1.85 -11.12
N GLU A 392 12.92 1.40 -11.44
CA GLU A 392 11.72 2.22 -11.53
C GLU A 392 10.88 2.09 -10.24
N PRO A 393 10.92 3.09 -9.35
CA PRO A 393 10.12 3.07 -8.13
C PRO A 393 8.64 3.30 -8.48
N LEU A 394 7.76 2.86 -7.59
CA LEU A 394 6.34 3.22 -7.65
C LEU A 394 6.16 4.64 -7.12
N PHE A 395 5.36 5.45 -7.79
CA PHE A 395 5.07 6.81 -7.35
C PHE A 395 3.61 6.95 -6.93
N THR A 396 3.39 7.74 -5.88
CA THR A 396 2.07 8.14 -5.38
C THR A 396 2.16 9.52 -4.72
N GLY A 397 1.04 10.07 -4.24
CA GLY A 397 1.06 11.31 -3.47
C GLY A 397 1.75 11.12 -2.11
N ARG A 398 2.49 12.12 -1.61
CA ARG A 398 3.23 12.04 -0.32
C ARG A 398 2.39 11.47 0.82
N LEU A 399 1.18 12.03 0.98
CA LEU A 399 0.26 11.67 2.06
C LEU A 399 -0.24 10.23 1.95
N GLN A 400 -0.40 9.74 0.72
CA GLN A 400 -0.79 8.36 0.46
C GLN A 400 0.38 7.42 0.76
N ALA A 401 1.61 7.76 0.35
CA ALA A 401 2.80 6.96 0.63
C ALA A 401 3.05 6.79 2.13
N GLN A 402 2.83 7.83 2.94
CA GLN A 402 2.94 7.72 4.41
C GLN A 402 1.99 6.69 5.04
N ARG A 403 0.94 6.25 4.34
CA ARG A 403 -0.02 5.26 4.82
C ARG A 403 0.20 3.90 4.16
N GLU A 404 0.35 3.89 2.85
CA GLU A 404 0.41 2.68 2.03
C GLU A 404 1.82 2.11 1.93
N TYR A 405 2.84 2.98 1.98
CA TYR A 405 4.25 2.61 1.86
C TYR A 405 4.99 2.75 3.19
N ALA A 406 4.28 2.97 4.31
CA ALA A 406 4.90 2.99 5.62
C ALA A 406 5.56 1.64 5.97
N PRO A 407 6.64 1.63 6.76
CA PRO A 407 7.28 0.40 7.21
C PRO A 407 6.26 -0.58 7.82
N HIS A 408 6.47 -1.88 7.60
CA HIS A 408 5.54 -2.99 7.89
C HIS A 408 4.39 -3.20 6.91
N GLN A 409 4.10 -2.27 6.00
CA GLN A 409 3.05 -2.50 4.99
C GLN A 409 3.43 -3.56 3.99
N ILE A 410 2.39 -4.19 3.44
CA ILE A 410 2.48 -5.06 2.28
C ILE A 410 1.93 -4.31 1.07
N VAL A 411 2.70 -4.30 0.00
CA VAL A 411 2.37 -3.68 -1.28
C VAL A 411 2.35 -4.75 -2.35
N TYR A 412 1.26 -4.83 -3.10
CA TYR A 412 1.15 -5.72 -4.25
C TYR A 412 1.39 -4.90 -5.51
N ALA A 413 2.43 -5.26 -6.26
CA ALA A 413 2.80 -4.56 -7.48
C ALA A 413 3.62 -5.47 -8.38
N ARG A 414 3.41 -5.33 -9.69
CA ARG A 414 4.11 -6.10 -10.72
C ARG A 414 3.99 -7.60 -10.43
N THR A 415 2.77 -8.05 -10.15
CA THR A 415 2.40 -9.45 -9.81
C THR A 415 3.10 -10.06 -8.59
N HIS A 416 3.80 -9.27 -7.78
CA HIS A 416 4.52 -9.74 -6.60
C HIS A 416 4.03 -9.06 -5.33
N ARG A 417 4.29 -9.72 -4.21
CA ARG A 417 4.07 -9.21 -2.85
C ARG A 417 5.37 -8.63 -2.31
N TRP A 418 5.31 -7.37 -1.92
CA TRP A 418 6.44 -6.60 -1.41
C TRP A 418 6.19 -6.21 0.03
N ARG A 419 7.17 -6.42 0.91
CA ARG A 419 7.12 -5.95 2.29
C ARG A 419 7.97 -4.70 2.42
N VAL A 420 7.37 -3.61 2.89
CA VAL A 420 8.11 -2.38 3.18
C VAL A 420 9.00 -2.60 4.40
N THR A 421 10.31 -2.42 4.22
CA THR A 421 11.35 -2.65 5.22
C THR A 421 11.98 -1.37 5.74
N GLY A 422 11.51 -0.20 5.34
CA GLY A 422 12.02 1.07 5.85
C GLY A 422 11.88 2.21 4.86
N VAL A 423 12.64 3.27 5.09
CA VAL A 423 12.73 4.43 4.21
C VAL A 423 13.86 4.25 3.20
N ALA A 424 13.66 4.68 1.95
CA ALA A 424 14.66 4.55 0.89
C ALA A 424 15.55 5.79 0.84
N MET A 425 16.81 5.63 1.25
CA MET A 425 17.81 6.70 1.17
C MET A 425 18.13 7.07 -0.28
N ASN A 426 18.35 8.36 -0.55
CA ASN A 426 18.77 8.89 -1.87
C ASN A 426 17.80 8.59 -3.03
N ARG A 427 16.49 8.50 -2.74
CA ARG A 427 15.42 8.42 -3.74
C ARG A 427 14.57 9.70 -3.71
N PRO A 428 13.78 9.99 -4.76
CA PRO A 428 12.82 11.08 -4.73
C PRO A 428 11.89 11.02 -3.52
N GLY A 429 11.78 12.13 -2.80
CA GLY A 429 11.04 12.21 -1.54
C GLY A 429 11.81 11.72 -0.30
N SER A 430 13.06 11.29 -0.45
CA SER A 430 13.98 10.96 0.66
C SER A 430 14.77 12.19 1.09
N PHE A 431 15.36 12.10 2.28
CA PHE A 431 16.53 12.88 2.62
C PHE A 431 17.83 12.28 2.04
N SER A 432 18.83 13.14 1.79
CA SER A 432 20.16 12.76 1.28
C SER A 432 21.13 12.47 2.43
N ARG A 433 22.07 11.54 2.23
CA ARG A 433 23.21 11.31 3.16
C ARG A 433 24.04 12.57 3.44
N THR A 434 24.07 13.53 2.52
CA THR A 434 24.86 14.77 2.66
C THR A 434 24.14 15.87 3.41
N ARG A 435 22.80 15.87 3.44
CA ARG A 435 21.98 16.88 4.14
C ARG A 435 21.36 16.38 5.44
N GLY A 436 21.31 15.07 5.67
CA GLY A 436 20.59 14.48 6.81
C GLY A 436 19.08 14.55 6.62
N ALA A 437 18.31 13.88 7.49
CA ALA A 437 16.86 13.94 7.48
C ALA A 437 16.36 15.36 7.79
N GLU A 438 15.42 15.87 7.00
CA GLU A 438 14.57 16.96 7.46
C GLU A 438 13.77 16.41 8.63
N GLN A 439 14.13 16.85 9.83
CA GLN A 439 13.51 16.44 11.08
C GLN A 439 12.83 17.65 11.67
N PHE A 440 11.63 17.44 12.18
CA PHE A 440 10.97 18.42 13.01
C PHE A 440 10.56 17.77 14.32
N GLU A 441 10.70 18.55 15.38
CA GLU A 441 10.31 18.16 16.72
C GLU A 441 8.95 18.75 17.06
N PHE A 442 8.08 17.92 17.60
CA PHE A 442 6.74 18.33 17.98
C PHE A 442 6.38 17.84 19.38
N THR A 443 5.49 18.59 20.01
CA THR A 443 4.84 18.22 21.27
C THR A 443 3.34 18.18 21.04
N GLU A 444 2.71 17.05 21.35
CA GLU A 444 1.25 16.91 21.29
C GLU A 444 0.58 17.49 22.54
N CYS A 445 -0.49 18.25 22.32
CA CYS A 445 -1.33 18.73 23.40
C CYS A 445 -2.15 17.58 24.01
N ASN A 446 -1.93 17.27 25.29
CA ASN A 446 -2.68 16.25 26.03
C ASN A 446 -4.21 16.51 26.12
N THR A 447 -4.67 17.73 25.83
CA THR A 447 -6.10 18.08 25.89
C THR A 447 -6.81 17.97 24.55
N CYS A 448 -6.17 18.40 23.45
CA CYS A 448 -6.83 18.48 22.13
C CYS A 448 -6.12 17.70 21.01
N GLY A 449 -4.99 17.05 21.31
CA GLY A 449 -4.22 16.23 20.37
C GLY A 449 -3.53 17.02 19.26
N LEU A 450 -3.46 18.35 19.35
CA LEU A 450 -2.74 19.13 18.34
C LEU A 450 -1.23 19.04 18.59
N ALA A 451 -0.47 18.55 17.61
CA ALA A 451 0.98 18.67 17.57
C ALA A 451 1.36 20.09 17.16
N GLY A 452 2.17 20.73 18.00
CA GLY A 452 2.80 22.02 17.71
C GLY A 452 4.32 21.94 17.85
N PRO A 453 5.04 23.00 17.47
CA PRO A 453 6.49 23.05 17.55
C PRO A 453 6.96 22.85 18.99
N ALA A 454 7.95 21.98 19.18
CA ALA A 454 8.53 21.71 20.50
C ALA A 454 9.30 22.92 21.06
N ALA A 455 9.87 23.74 20.19
CA ALA A 455 10.60 24.94 20.58
C ALA A 455 9.68 26.16 20.71
N GLY A 456 9.75 26.85 21.86
CA GLY A 456 9.20 28.21 22.02
C GLY A 456 7.71 28.32 22.38
N ALA A 457 6.97 27.22 22.49
CA ALA A 457 5.55 27.23 22.86
C ALA A 457 5.30 26.55 24.22
N ASN A 458 4.86 27.31 25.23
CA ASN A 458 4.45 26.75 26.53
C ASN A 458 2.97 26.31 26.54
N ASN A 459 2.16 26.84 25.62
CA ASN A 459 0.73 26.64 25.58
C ASN A 459 0.28 26.24 24.17
N CYS A 460 -0.72 25.36 24.09
CA CYS A 460 -1.28 24.90 22.83
C CYS A 460 -1.97 26.05 22.07
N VAL A 461 -1.61 26.24 20.80
CA VAL A 461 -2.18 27.28 19.92
C VAL A 461 -3.68 27.10 19.63
N ARG A 462 -4.25 25.92 19.91
CA ARG A 462 -5.67 25.62 19.70
C ARG A 462 -6.53 25.82 20.95
N CYS A 463 -6.13 25.26 22.09
CA CYS A 463 -6.96 25.28 23.30
C CYS A 463 -6.36 26.09 24.46
N GLY A 464 -5.13 26.57 24.35
CA GLY A 464 -4.44 27.32 25.40
C GLY A 464 -3.91 26.49 26.58
N ALA A 465 -4.16 25.18 26.62
CA ALA A 465 -3.65 24.29 27.66
C ALA A 465 -2.11 24.24 27.64
N GLU A 466 -1.50 24.04 28.81
CA GLU A 466 -0.04 23.90 28.96
C GLU A 466 0.47 22.65 28.21
N LEU A 467 1.56 22.80 27.46
CA LEU A 467 2.22 21.71 26.75
C LEU A 467 3.17 20.99 27.71
N GLY A 468 2.68 19.92 28.33
CA GLY A 468 3.47 19.05 29.22
C GLY A 468 3.85 17.69 28.60
N GLY A 469 3.59 17.49 27.30
CA GLY A 469 3.89 16.25 26.59
C GLY A 469 5.39 16.06 26.32
N ALA A 470 5.81 14.82 26.07
CA ALA A 470 7.17 14.55 25.62
C ALA A 470 7.37 15.05 24.18
N THR A 471 8.55 15.61 23.91
CA THR A 471 8.97 15.96 22.56
C THR A 471 9.21 14.69 21.74
N THR A 472 8.62 14.63 20.56
CA THR A 472 8.80 13.53 19.60
C THR A 472 9.40 14.08 18.31
N THR A 473 10.30 13.30 17.70
CA THR A 473 10.89 13.64 16.41
C THR A 473 10.14 12.95 15.28
N ALA A 474 9.74 13.72 14.27
CA ALA A 474 9.25 13.19 13.00
C ALA A 474 10.32 13.34 11.92
N TRP A 475 10.44 12.33 11.05
CA TRP A 475 11.21 12.43 9.81
C TRP A 475 10.29 12.86 8.68
N ASP A 476 10.58 13.99 8.03
CA ASP A 476 9.87 14.38 6.82
C ASP A 476 10.36 13.53 5.64
N VAL A 477 9.66 12.43 5.38
CA VAL A 477 10.08 11.43 4.38
C VAL A 477 8.90 10.89 3.58
N GLY A 478 9.08 10.82 2.27
CA GLY A 478 8.15 10.27 1.29
C GLY A 478 8.70 9.08 0.51
N ALA A 479 9.99 8.72 0.68
CA ALA A 479 10.61 7.62 -0.03
C ALA A 479 10.77 6.36 0.84
N PHE A 480 10.34 5.22 0.31
CA PHE A 480 10.29 3.94 1.02
C PHE A 480 10.98 2.83 0.23
N GLN A 481 11.42 1.78 0.92
CA GLN A 481 12.01 0.59 0.31
C GLN A 481 11.27 -0.67 0.73
N ALA A 482 11.11 -1.59 -0.22
CA ALA A 482 10.53 -2.90 0.01
C ALA A 482 11.38 -4.02 -0.57
N VAL A 483 11.23 -5.18 0.06
CA VAL A 483 11.83 -6.45 -0.37
C VAL A 483 10.75 -7.44 -0.76
N LEU A 484 11.09 -8.36 -1.65
CA LEU A 484 10.19 -9.41 -2.08
C LEU A 484 9.79 -10.29 -0.88
N ALA A 485 8.51 -10.59 -0.76
CA ALA A 485 7.92 -11.24 0.39
C ALA A 485 6.92 -12.32 -0.05
N GLU A 486 7.42 -13.38 -0.67
CA GLU A 486 6.61 -14.55 -1.04
C GLU A 486 6.09 -15.25 0.22
N VAL A 487 4.81 -15.63 0.20
CA VAL A 487 4.13 -16.41 1.25
C VAL A 487 3.24 -17.44 0.57
N GLU A 488 2.94 -18.53 1.28
CA GLU A 488 1.99 -19.53 0.79
C GLU A 488 0.60 -18.90 0.64
N PRO A 489 -0.09 -19.05 -0.51
CA PRO A 489 -1.37 -18.38 -0.80
C PRO A 489 -2.46 -18.62 0.26
N GLU A 490 -2.46 -19.79 0.89
CA GLU A 490 -3.45 -20.20 1.90
C GLU A 490 -3.35 -19.39 3.20
N THR A 491 -2.20 -18.75 3.46
CA THR A 491 -2.00 -17.91 4.65
C THR A 491 -2.55 -16.49 4.51
N GLU A 492 -3.09 -16.12 3.34
CA GLU A 492 -3.55 -14.75 3.02
C GLU A 492 -5.07 -14.49 3.13
N GLU A 493 -5.90 -15.47 3.52
CA GLU A 493 -7.36 -15.27 3.59
C GLU A 493 -7.76 -14.12 4.53
N GLU A 494 -6.96 -13.84 5.57
CA GLU A 494 -7.10 -12.67 6.42
C GLU A 494 -6.09 -11.59 6.02
N ARG A 495 -6.60 -10.44 5.55
CA ARG A 495 -5.80 -9.24 5.22
C ARG A 495 -5.73 -8.30 6.44
N PRO A 496 -4.72 -8.37 7.32
CA PRO A 496 -4.48 -7.32 8.28
C PRO A 496 -3.77 -6.16 7.58
N PHE A 497 -4.51 -5.12 7.20
CA PHE A 497 -3.87 -3.82 7.02
C PHE A 497 -3.35 -3.38 8.39
N GLY A 498 -2.05 -3.12 8.50
CA GLY A 498 -1.49 -2.50 9.69
C GLY A 498 -2.25 -1.20 9.98
N ARG A 499 -2.88 -1.09 11.15
CA ARG A 499 -3.55 0.14 11.56
C ARG A 499 -2.47 1.12 12.03
N PHE A 500 -2.32 2.22 11.31
CA PHE A 500 -1.43 3.31 11.69
C PHE A 500 -2.21 4.47 12.27
N ASP A 501 -1.57 5.19 13.18
CA ASP A 501 -2.10 6.43 13.73
C ASP A 501 -1.62 7.64 12.90
N VAL A 502 -2.40 7.98 11.86
CA VAL A 502 -2.09 9.10 10.97
C VAL A 502 -3.03 10.26 11.24
N ARG A 503 -2.48 11.36 11.74
CA ARG A 503 -3.23 12.55 12.16
C ARG A 503 -2.79 13.79 11.41
N VAL A 504 -3.67 14.78 11.39
CA VAL A 504 -3.48 16.07 10.73
C VAL A 504 -3.40 17.16 11.79
N HIS A 505 -2.32 17.91 11.79
CA HIS A 505 -2.02 18.94 12.78
C HIS A 505 -1.79 20.29 12.11
N PRO A 506 -2.85 21.09 11.96
CA PRO A 506 -2.73 22.41 11.41
C PRO A 506 -2.18 23.44 12.42
N GLN A 507 -1.23 24.26 11.99
CA GLN A 507 -0.40 25.07 12.89
C GLN A 507 -1.01 26.42 13.30
N ARG A 508 -2.09 26.87 12.65
CA ARG A 508 -2.76 28.15 12.93
C ARG A 508 -1.84 29.38 12.82
N ASP A 509 -0.83 29.29 11.95
CA ASP A 509 0.23 30.28 11.72
C ASP A 509 -0.20 31.48 10.86
N VAL A 510 -1.32 31.35 10.12
CA VAL A 510 -1.90 32.41 9.28
C VAL A 510 -3.25 32.92 9.78
N GLY A 511 -3.65 34.15 9.42
CA GLY A 511 -4.95 34.71 9.81
C GLY A 511 -6.15 33.92 9.28
N GLY A 512 -7.20 33.78 10.09
CA GLY A 512 -8.44 33.08 9.73
C GLY A 512 -9.61 34.01 9.44
N ARG A 513 -10.37 33.71 8.39
CA ARG A 513 -11.65 34.37 8.07
C ARG A 513 -12.80 33.50 8.57
N ALA A 514 -13.56 34.04 9.52
CA ALA A 514 -14.71 33.34 10.07
C ALA A 514 -15.96 33.50 9.20
N PHE A 515 -16.71 32.42 9.05
CA PHE A 515 -18.03 32.36 8.43
C PHE A 515 -19.03 31.78 9.41
N THR A 516 -20.30 32.14 9.28
CA THR A 516 -21.39 31.58 10.08
C THR A 516 -22.51 31.13 9.17
N LEU A 517 -23.02 29.92 9.42
CA LEU A 517 -24.15 29.34 8.71
C LEU A 517 -25.08 28.69 9.74
N GLY A 518 -26.13 29.41 10.14
CA GLY A 518 -26.98 28.98 11.25
C GLY A 518 -26.18 28.83 12.55
N PRO A 519 -26.24 27.66 13.24
CA PRO A 519 -25.47 27.41 14.47
C PRO A 519 -24.00 27.06 14.20
N TRP A 520 -23.61 26.86 12.94
CA TRP A 520 -22.26 26.47 12.57
C TRP A 520 -21.38 27.69 12.37
N ARG A 521 -20.17 27.64 12.93
CA ARG A 521 -19.12 28.62 12.68
C ARG A 521 -17.98 27.90 12.00
N PHE A 522 -17.57 28.43 10.86
CA PHE A 522 -16.43 27.92 10.10
C PHE A 522 -15.29 28.94 10.11
N GLU A 523 -14.06 28.47 10.03
CA GLU A 523 -12.87 29.31 9.89
C GLU A 523 -12.08 28.86 8.66
N LEU A 524 -11.94 29.75 7.68
CA LEU A 524 -11.07 29.54 6.51
C LEU A 524 -9.72 30.18 6.77
N ARG A 525 -8.65 29.41 6.62
CA ARG A 525 -7.26 29.88 6.65
C ARG A 525 -6.62 29.51 5.33
N GLN A 526 -6.04 30.47 4.64
CA GLN A 526 -5.40 30.25 3.34
C GLN A 526 -3.90 30.07 3.53
N GLN A 527 -3.33 29.06 2.88
CA GLN A 527 -1.90 28.74 2.95
C GLN A 527 -1.39 28.50 4.39
N GLU A 528 -2.20 27.87 5.24
CA GLU A 528 -1.79 27.48 6.59
C GLU A 528 -0.84 26.30 6.53
N GLU A 529 0.14 26.28 7.43
CA GLU A 529 1.01 25.13 7.58
C GLU A 529 0.25 23.95 8.23
N ILE A 530 0.38 22.78 7.63
CA ILE A 530 -0.26 21.54 8.06
C ILE A 530 0.81 20.47 8.21
N TRP A 531 0.84 19.83 9.38
CA TRP A 531 1.70 18.68 9.62
C TRP A 531 0.88 17.41 9.54
N TRP A 532 1.27 16.52 8.64
CA TRP A 532 0.72 15.18 8.53
C TRP A 532 1.68 14.24 9.24
N ILE A 533 1.25 13.61 10.32
CA ILE A 533 2.12 12.78 11.16
C ILE A 533 1.54 11.37 11.25
N ASN A 534 2.30 10.40 10.76
CA ASN A 534 2.14 8.99 11.04
C ASN A 534 2.98 8.62 12.27
N HIS A 535 2.30 8.43 13.41
CA HIS A 535 2.92 8.15 14.70
C HIS A 535 3.43 6.71 14.81
N GLY A 536 3.13 5.85 13.83
CA GLY A 536 3.52 4.45 13.83
C GLY A 536 2.34 3.49 13.97
N PRO A 537 2.64 2.17 14.00
CA PRO A 537 1.62 1.14 14.12
C PRO A 537 0.94 1.22 15.49
N LEU A 538 -0.38 1.06 15.48
CA LEU A 538 -1.20 0.92 16.68
C LEU A 538 -1.00 -0.49 17.27
N ARG A 539 -0.56 -0.56 18.52
CA ARG A 539 -0.46 -1.83 19.24
C ARG A 539 -1.82 -2.21 19.80
N ALA A 540 -2.25 -3.44 19.57
CA ALA A 540 -3.39 -4.01 20.28
C ALA A 540 -3.03 -4.12 21.76
N VAL A 541 -3.60 -3.25 22.59
CA VAL A 541 -3.47 -3.33 24.05
C VAL A 541 -4.63 -4.17 24.59
N ALA A 542 -4.48 -4.78 25.77
CA ALA A 542 -5.53 -5.54 26.44
C ALA A 542 -6.84 -4.71 26.56
N GLU A 543 -7.99 -5.38 26.55
CA GLU A 543 -9.33 -4.74 26.60
C GLU A 543 -9.40 -3.64 27.68
N GLY A 544 -9.67 -2.40 27.25
CA GLY A 544 -9.88 -1.24 28.12
C GLY A 544 -8.75 -0.19 28.15
N GLN A 545 -7.63 -0.40 27.44
CA GLN A 545 -6.59 0.63 27.24
C GLN A 545 -6.65 1.23 25.82
N GLN A 546 -6.33 2.52 25.70
CA GLN A 546 -6.21 3.18 24.38
C GLN A 546 -4.96 2.66 23.65
N ASP A 547 -5.12 2.30 22.38
CA ASP A 547 -4.01 1.94 21.52
C ASP A 547 -3.01 3.10 21.43
N LEU A 548 -1.77 2.86 21.85
CA LEU A 548 -0.69 3.84 21.75
C LEU A 548 0.17 3.53 20.52
N PRO A 549 0.56 4.55 19.73
CA PRO A 549 1.42 4.35 18.58
C PRO A 549 2.85 4.00 19.02
N ALA A 550 3.47 3.02 18.36
CA ALA A 550 4.81 2.53 18.73
C ALA A 550 5.98 3.34 18.14
N GLY A 551 5.71 4.24 17.18
CA GLY A 551 6.75 4.83 16.33
C GLY A 551 7.37 3.83 15.35
N PHE A 552 8.32 4.31 14.55
CA PHE A 552 9.12 3.51 13.64
C PHE A 552 10.56 3.50 14.13
N ARG A 553 11.10 2.31 14.42
CA ARG A 553 12.50 2.16 14.80
C ARG A 553 13.38 2.05 13.56
N LEU A 554 13.93 3.17 13.09
CA LEU A 554 14.65 3.26 11.82
C LEU A 554 16.14 3.51 12.04
N CYS A 555 16.99 2.89 11.22
CA CYS A 555 18.42 3.17 11.17
C CYS A 555 18.69 4.55 10.55
N GLN A 556 19.44 5.41 11.25
CA GLN A 556 19.74 6.76 10.78
C GLN A 556 20.63 6.79 9.52
N GLN A 557 21.39 5.74 9.25
CA GLN A 557 22.35 5.70 8.13
C GLN A 557 21.78 5.08 6.86
N CYS A 558 20.95 4.04 6.96
CA CYS A 558 20.42 3.30 5.81
C CYS A 558 18.89 3.31 5.69
N GLY A 559 18.17 3.77 6.72
CA GLY A 559 16.71 3.87 6.71
C GLY A 559 15.97 2.54 6.93
N GLU A 560 16.71 1.45 7.14
CA GLU A 560 16.13 0.13 7.38
C GLU A 560 15.44 0.08 8.75
N LEU A 561 14.26 -0.52 8.77
CA LEU A 561 13.46 -0.79 9.94
C LEU A 561 14.13 -1.85 10.79
N ARG A 562 14.27 -1.56 12.08
CA ARG A 562 14.91 -2.44 13.04
C ARG A 562 13.86 -3.11 13.93
N PRO A 563 14.00 -4.40 14.24
CA PRO A 563 13.14 -5.08 15.20
C PRO A 563 13.11 -4.34 16.54
N GLU A 564 12.01 -4.45 17.26
CA GLU A 564 11.91 -3.91 18.61
C GLU A 564 12.93 -4.57 19.53
N LEU A 565 13.47 -3.81 20.49
CA LEU A 565 14.28 -4.39 21.55
C LEU A 565 13.33 -5.16 22.48
N GLU A 566 13.42 -6.49 22.53
CA GLU A 566 12.73 -7.28 23.55
C GLU A 566 13.10 -6.73 24.93
N GLN A 567 12.11 -6.24 25.70
CA GLN A 567 12.35 -5.94 27.10
C GLN A 567 12.73 -7.25 27.81
N PRO A 568 13.81 -7.29 28.61
CA PRO A 568 14.19 -8.50 29.30
C PRO A 568 13.03 -8.93 30.19
N ALA A 569 12.47 -10.11 29.93
CA ALA A 569 11.41 -10.69 30.72
C ALA A 569 11.82 -10.64 32.20
N THR A 570 11.03 -9.92 33.01
CA THR A 570 11.17 -9.85 34.47
C THR A 570 10.67 -11.17 35.07
N GLY A 571 11.35 -12.27 34.75
CA GLY A 571 11.06 -13.60 35.26
C GLY A 571 12.36 -14.25 35.70
N ARG A 572 12.47 -14.59 36.97
CA ARG A 572 13.54 -15.47 37.49
C ARG A 572 13.35 -16.88 36.95
N GLY A 573 13.62 -17.08 35.67
CA GLY A 573 13.69 -18.37 35.00
C GLY A 573 15.15 -18.73 34.71
N THR A 574 15.52 -19.97 34.97
CA THR A 574 16.87 -20.51 34.83
C THR A 574 17.47 -20.26 33.44
N ARG A 575 18.59 -19.53 33.39
CA ARG A 575 19.40 -19.32 32.17
C ARG A 575 19.91 -20.65 31.63
N ARG A 576 19.22 -21.25 30.66
CA ARG A 576 19.89 -22.05 29.64
C ARG A 576 20.64 -21.06 28.74
N GLY A 577 21.90 -21.38 28.41
CA GLY A 577 22.78 -20.51 27.63
C GLY A 577 22.14 -20.16 26.28
N ARG A 578 21.56 -18.96 26.19
CA ARG A 578 21.13 -18.35 24.93
C ARG A 578 22.42 -17.91 24.21
N ASP A 579 22.58 -18.36 22.97
CA ASP A 579 23.75 -18.03 22.15
C ASP A 579 23.75 -16.52 21.86
N ARG A 580 24.75 -15.79 22.39
CA ARG A 580 24.88 -14.32 22.23
C ARG A 580 25.00 -13.87 20.76
N ARG A 581 25.24 -14.80 19.83
CA ARG A 581 25.28 -14.52 18.38
C ARG A 581 23.90 -14.56 17.71
N ALA A 582 22.90 -15.22 18.31
CA ALA A 582 21.54 -15.29 17.78
C ALA A 582 20.74 -14.00 18.02
N ASP A 583 21.15 -13.18 19.00
CA ASP A 583 20.51 -11.89 19.35
C ASP A 583 21.13 -10.69 18.60
N ARG A 584 22.11 -10.90 17.71
CA ARG A 584 22.63 -9.82 16.86
C ARG A 584 21.71 -9.66 15.66
N ASP A 585 21.09 -8.51 15.57
CA ASP A 585 20.33 -8.09 14.42
C ASP A 585 21.18 -8.21 13.15
N GLU A 586 20.64 -8.86 12.12
CA GLU A 586 21.34 -9.08 10.86
C GLU A 586 21.79 -7.75 10.23
N HIS A 587 21.05 -6.67 10.47
CA HIS A 587 21.45 -5.33 10.06
C HIS A 587 22.82 -4.91 10.63
N ASP A 588 23.13 -5.20 11.90
CA ASP A 588 24.38 -4.76 12.56
C ASP A 588 25.63 -5.39 11.92
N THR A 589 25.46 -6.41 11.09
CA THR A 589 26.54 -6.99 10.28
C THR A 589 26.78 -6.25 8.96
N ARG A 590 25.83 -5.42 8.53
CA ARG A 590 25.79 -4.73 7.23
C ARG A 590 25.90 -3.21 7.34
N CYS A 591 25.46 -2.63 8.45
CA CYS A 591 25.47 -1.18 8.65
C CYS A 591 25.72 -0.84 10.13
N GLY A 592 26.63 0.12 10.36
CA GLY A 592 27.01 0.58 11.69
C GLY A 592 26.15 1.73 12.24
N GLY A 593 25.06 2.08 11.56
CA GLY A 593 24.16 3.15 11.97
C GLY A 593 23.29 2.76 13.16
N GLU A 594 23.10 3.72 14.08
CA GLU A 594 22.22 3.54 15.22
C GLU A 594 20.74 3.67 14.83
N ALA A 595 19.88 2.97 15.56
CA ALA A 595 18.45 2.95 15.35
C ALA A 595 17.74 3.90 16.30
N VAL A 596 16.86 4.75 15.79
CA VAL A 596 16.04 5.67 16.58
C VAL A 596 14.57 5.42 16.32
N THR A 597 13.75 5.61 17.36
CA THR A 597 12.29 5.55 17.23
C THR A 597 11.77 6.94 16.88
N VAL A 598 11.10 7.04 15.72
CA VAL A 598 10.62 8.32 15.17
C VAL A 598 9.22 8.17 14.59
N ALA A 599 8.51 9.28 14.47
CA ALA A 599 7.32 9.35 13.62
C ALA A 599 7.75 9.61 12.16
N ILE A 600 6.85 9.33 11.21
CA ILE A 600 7.01 9.78 9.82
C ILE A 600 6.09 10.99 9.62
N GLY A 601 6.64 12.10 9.16
CA GLY A 601 5.96 13.38 9.01
C GLY A 601 5.97 13.90 7.57
N HIS A 602 5.11 14.89 7.31
CA HIS A 602 5.22 15.80 6.18
C HIS A 602 4.65 17.16 6.55
N GLN A 603 5.43 18.21 6.32
CA GLN A 603 4.99 19.60 6.47
C GLN A 603 4.62 20.16 5.10
N ASP A 604 3.39 20.64 4.94
CA ASP A 604 2.91 21.24 3.69
C ASP A 604 2.02 22.45 3.99
N LYS A 605 1.78 23.29 2.99
CA LYS A 605 0.84 24.41 3.07
C LYS A 605 -0.42 24.11 2.28
N ALA A 606 -1.57 24.26 2.94
CA ALA A 606 -2.85 24.18 2.25
C ALA A 606 -3.88 25.14 2.84
N ASP A 607 -4.94 25.36 2.07
CA ASP A 607 -6.11 26.06 2.56
C ASP A 607 -6.90 25.12 3.48
N THR A 608 -7.22 25.56 4.69
CA THR A 608 -8.01 24.79 5.65
C THR A 608 -9.34 25.45 5.92
N LEU A 609 -10.40 24.64 5.92
CA LEU A 609 -11.73 25.03 6.39
C LEU A 609 -12.08 24.14 7.57
N ARG A 610 -12.35 24.76 8.73
CA ARG A 610 -12.67 24.07 9.99
C ARG A 610 -14.02 24.45 10.53
#